data_AF-A0A6M0JDK8-F1
#
_entry.id   AF-A0A6M0JDK8-F1
#
_cell.length_a   1.000
_cell.length_b   1.000
_cell.length_c   1.000
_cell.angle_alpha   90.00
_cell.angle_beta   90.00
_cell.angle_gamma   90.00
#
_symmetry.space_group_name_H-M   'P 1'
#
loop_
_entity.id
_entity.type
_entity.pdbx_description
1 polymer ?
#
loop_
_entity_poly.entity_id
_entity_poly.type
_entity_poly.pdbx_seq_one_letter_code
_entity_poly.pdbx_strand_id
1 'polypeptide(L)'
;MATPQHTGLTFEKLVAQIAPEVSNTFTVEQLEAIKRVFNSRVWTRHSLDIRVSVPIPGLRFYLVLLAGSERRSKMRLRSEKCLYPFWTPANTLFVIGFLMILSACGYTIFSVASFSLTPLTTLDYPTSIPWINDKSECEHTSRVWNDGKCWDSEHSPNF
;
A
#
# COMPACT_ATOMS: atom_id res chain seq x y z
N MET A 1 6.31 14.36 -20.38
CA MET A 1 6.21 12.89 -20.17
C MET A 1 5.49 12.30 -21.36
N ALA A 2 6.22 11.59 -22.22
CA ALA A 2 5.66 10.97 -23.41
C ALA A 2 4.84 9.73 -23.01
N THR A 3 3.56 9.71 -23.37
CA THR A 3 2.76 8.49 -23.37
C THR A 3 3.44 7.47 -24.29
N PRO A 4 3.57 6.18 -23.89
CA PRO A 4 4.09 5.18 -24.79
C PRO A 4 3.08 5.00 -25.92
N GLN A 5 3.41 5.50 -27.10
CA GLN A 5 2.66 5.19 -28.32
C GLN A 5 2.81 3.69 -28.56
N HIS A 6 1.78 2.93 -28.18
CA HIS A 6 1.70 1.52 -28.50
C HIS A 6 1.50 1.44 -30.03
N THR A 7 2.59 1.27 -30.77
CA THR A 7 2.56 1.06 -32.21
C THR A 7 1.86 -0.26 -32.49
N GLY A 8 0.54 -0.20 -32.66
CA GLY A 8 -0.26 -1.34 -33.10
C GLY A 8 0.34 -1.93 -34.37
N LEU A 9 0.53 -3.24 -34.36
CA LEU A 9 1.02 -3.98 -35.52
C LEU A 9 -0.03 -3.79 -36.64
N THR A 10 0.37 -3.17 -37.75
CA THR A 10 -0.51 -2.91 -38.90
C THR A 10 -0.55 -4.14 -39.79
N PHE A 11 -1.66 -4.41 -40.49
CA PHE A 11 -1.77 -5.58 -41.37
C PHE A 11 -0.62 -5.66 -42.39
N GLU A 12 -0.22 -4.51 -42.95
CA GLU A 12 0.91 -4.42 -43.89
C GLU A 12 2.24 -4.82 -43.25
N LYS A 13 2.49 -4.39 -42.00
CA LYS A 13 3.69 -4.78 -41.25
C LYS A 13 3.72 -6.27 -40.95
N LEU A 14 2.56 -6.88 -40.71
CA LEU A 14 2.44 -8.32 -40.50
C LEU A 14 2.82 -9.08 -41.77
N VAL A 15 2.25 -8.70 -42.91
CA VAL A 15 2.53 -9.35 -44.20
C VAL A 15 3.99 -9.16 -44.60
N ALA A 16 4.59 -7.99 -44.34
CA ALA A 16 6.00 -7.73 -44.60
C ALA A 16 6.97 -8.56 -43.73
N GLN A 17 6.51 -9.11 -42.61
CA GLN A 17 7.31 -10.00 -41.75
C GLN A 17 7.22 -11.48 -42.19
N ILE A 18 6.26 -11.84 -43.02
CA ILE A 18 6.15 -13.19 -43.59
C ILE A 18 7.23 -13.34 -44.65
N ALA A 19 7.89 -14.51 -44.70
CA ALA A 19 8.88 -14.78 -45.73
C ALA A 19 8.30 -14.51 -47.13
N PRO A 20 9.03 -13.81 -48.02
CA PRO A 20 8.48 -13.33 -49.28
C PRO A 20 7.95 -14.48 -50.14
N GLU A 21 8.66 -15.62 -50.13
CA GLU A 21 8.27 -16.87 -50.81
C GLU A 21 6.90 -17.38 -50.38
N VAL A 22 6.54 -17.24 -49.10
CA VAL A 22 5.23 -17.64 -48.57
C VAL A 22 4.20 -16.56 -48.82
N SER A 23 4.54 -15.29 -48.63
CA SER A 23 3.59 -14.17 -48.80
C SER A 23 3.07 -14.07 -50.24
N ASN A 24 3.91 -14.41 -51.22
CA ASN A 24 3.55 -14.43 -52.64
C ASN A 24 2.65 -15.60 -53.03
N THR A 25 2.53 -16.64 -52.20
CA THR A 25 1.60 -17.76 -52.44
C THR A 25 0.16 -17.44 -52.07
N PHE A 26 -0.07 -16.35 -51.34
CA PHE A 26 -1.42 -15.99 -50.92
C PHE A 26 -2.20 -15.35 -52.08
N THR A 27 -3.43 -15.80 -52.28
CA THR A 27 -4.36 -15.15 -53.20
C THR A 27 -4.93 -13.88 -52.58
N VAL A 28 -5.47 -12.99 -53.43
CA VAL A 28 -6.12 -11.75 -52.97
C VAL A 28 -7.29 -12.06 -52.02
N GLU A 29 -8.08 -13.08 -52.33
CA GLU A 29 -9.20 -13.54 -51.49
C GLU A 29 -8.73 -14.03 -50.12
N GLN A 30 -7.61 -14.76 -50.07
CA GLN A 30 -6.99 -15.22 -48.81
C GLN A 30 -6.48 -14.04 -47.99
N LEU A 31 -5.79 -13.08 -48.62
CA LEU A 31 -5.33 -11.87 -47.95
C LEU A 31 -6.50 -11.04 -47.39
N GLU A 32 -7.61 -10.92 -48.13
CA GLU A 32 -8.81 -10.24 -47.66
C GLU A 32 -9.49 -10.98 -46.50
N ALA A 33 -9.58 -12.31 -46.55
CA ALA A 33 -10.11 -13.11 -45.45
C ALA A 33 -9.27 -12.95 -44.18
N ILE A 34 -7.94 -12.97 -44.31
CA ILE A 34 -7.00 -12.75 -43.20
C ILE A 34 -7.13 -11.31 -42.69
N LYS A 35 -7.21 -10.30 -43.56
CA LYS A 35 -7.41 -8.89 -43.21
C LYS A 35 -8.72 -8.67 -42.45
N ARG A 36 -9.79 -9.35 -42.84
CA ARG A 36 -11.10 -9.30 -42.17
C ARG A 36 -11.01 -9.85 -40.74
N VAL A 37 -10.29 -10.97 -40.54
CA VAL A 37 -10.02 -11.52 -39.22
C VAL A 37 -9.06 -10.64 -38.42
N PHE A 38 -8.07 -10.02 -39.05
CA PHE A 38 -7.12 -9.12 -38.41
C PHE A 38 -7.81 -7.86 -37.86
N ASN A 39 -8.71 -7.28 -38.66
CA ASN A 39 -9.48 -6.10 -38.26
C ASN A 39 -10.55 -6.43 -37.21
N SER A 40 -11.19 -7.61 -37.28
CA SER A 40 -12.06 -8.08 -36.19
C SER A 40 -11.26 -8.47 -34.94
N ARG A 41 -9.97 -8.80 -35.12
CA ARG A 41 -8.97 -9.03 -34.07
C ARG A 41 -8.30 -7.76 -33.51
N VAL A 42 -8.83 -6.57 -33.80
CA VAL A 42 -8.65 -5.41 -32.88
C VAL A 42 -9.23 -5.72 -31.46
N TRP A 43 -9.75 -6.95 -31.26
CA TRP A 43 -9.67 -7.82 -30.07
C TRP A 43 -9.06 -7.21 -28.80
N THR A 44 -9.90 -7.21 -27.77
CA THR A 44 -9.55 -7.18 -26.35
C THR A 44 -8.59 -6.08 -25.95
N ARG A 45 -9.06 -4.83 -26.09
CA ARG A 45 -8.81 -3.92 -24.98
C ARG A 45 -9.46 -4.52 -23.74
N HIS A 46 -8.66 -5.11 -22.86
CA HIS A 46 -9.05 -5.16 -21.47
C HIS A 46 -9.31 -3.71 -21.05
N SER A 47 -10.39 -3.49 -20.29
CA SER A 47 -10.70 -2.15 -19.77
C SER A 47 -9.52 -1.58 -18.99
N LEU A 48 -8.69 -2.48 -18.44
CA LEU A 48 -7.47 -2.18 -17.74
C LEU A 48 -6.42 -3.27 -18.08
N ASP A 49 -5.27 -2.89 -18.64
CA ASP A 49 -4.09 -3.73 -18.83
C ASP A 49 -2.88 -2.94 -18.31
N ILE A 50 -2.50 -3.20 -17.07
CA ILE A 50 -1.36 -2.58 -16.39
C ILE A 50 -0.29 -3.64 -16.23
N ARG A 51 0.91 -3.37 -16.74
CA ARG A 51 2.06 -4.26 -16.64
C ARG A 51 3.23 -3.45 -16.10
N VAL A 52 3.68 -3.81 -14.91
CA VAL A 52 4.75 -3.11 -14.20
C VAL A 52 5.89 -4.07 -13.96
N SER A 53 7.09 -3.71 -14.42
CA SER A 53 8.33 -4.35 -14.01
C SER A 53 9.00 -3.45 -12.99
N VAL A 54 9.24 -3.95 -11.78
CA VAL A 54 9.96 -3.18 -10.75
C VAL A 54 11.42 -3.62 -10.79
N PRO A 55 12.36 -2.74 -11.19
CA PRO A 55 13.78 -3.08 -11.26
C PRO A 55 14.42 -2.95 -9.87
N ILE A 56 14.19 -3.92 -9.01
CA ILE A 56 14.87 -3.99 -7.71
C ILE A 56 16.23 -4.68 -7.91
N PRO A 57 17.36 -4.10 -7.46
CA PRO A 57 18.65 -4.77 -7.52
C PRO A 57 18.60 -6.14 -6.81
N GLY A 58 18.89 -7.21 -7.54
CA GLY A 58 18.85 -8.60 -7.03
C GLY A 58 17.48 -9.30 -7.09
N LEU A 59 16.38 -8.57 -7.37
CA LEU A 59 15.02 -9.15 -7.45
C LEU A 59 14.25 -8.55 -8.63
N ARG A 60 13.85 -9.39 -9.59
CA ARG A 60 13.05 -8.95 -10.74
C ARG A 60 11.59 -9.31 -10.51
N PHE A 61 10.76 -8.30 -10.24
CA PHE A 61 9.31 -8.48 -10.09
C PHE A 61 8.59 -8.01 -11.35
N TYR A 62 7.71 -8.86 -11.88
CA TYR A 62 6.82 -8.54 -12.99
C TYR A 62 5.38 -8.70 -12.52
N LEU A 63 4.64 -7.59 -12.49
CA LEU A 63 3.27 -7.53 -12.05
C LEU A 63 2.36 -7.21 -13.23
N VAL A 64 1.31 -8.01 -13.41
CA VAL A 64 0.29 -7.83 -14.44
C VAL A 64 -1.06 -7.72 -13.78
N LEU A 65 -1.76 -6.62 -14.05
CA LEU A 65 -3.13 -6.39 -13.65
C LEU A 65 -3.98 -6.24 -14.91
N LEU A 66 -4.87 -7.20 -15.12
CA LEU A 66 -5.79 -7.25 -16.25
C LEU A 66 -7.22 -7.24 -15.72
N ALA A 67 -8.05 -6.30 -16.16
CA ALA A 67 -9.47 -6.27 -15.86
C ALA A 67 -10.30 -5.95 -17.10
N GLY A 68 -11.43 -6.64 -17.26
CA GLY A 68 -12.32 -6.45 -18.39
C GLY A 68 -13.56 -7.33 -18.30
N SER A 69 -14.44 -7.20 -19.29
CA SER A 69 -15.67 -7.99 -19.34
C SER A 69 -15.35 -9.49 -19.40
N GLU A 70 -15.94 -10.27 -18.50
CA GLU A 70 -15.78 -11.72 -18.48
C GLU A 70 -16.50 -12.33 -19.68
N ARG A 71 -15.74 -13.01 -20.55
CA ARG A 71 -16.25 -13.65 -21.77
C ARG A 71 -16.02 -15.17 -21.76
N ARG A 72 -15.38 -15.72 -20.72
CA ARG A 72 -15.16 -17.17 -20.60
C ARG A 72 -16.47 -17.91 -20.38
N SER A 73 -16.54 -19.13 -20.91
CA SER A 73 -17.73 -19.98 -20.77
C SER A 73 -17.99 -20.35 -19.30
N LYS A 74 -19.27 -20.56 -18.95
CA LYS A 74 -19.66 -20.95 -17.58
C LYS A 74 -19.00 -22.26 -17.14
N MET A 75 -18.76 -23.20 -18.07
CA MET A 75 -18.09 -24.47 -17.79
C MET A 75 -16.63 -24.27 -17.37
N ARG A 76 -15.89 -23.43 -18.10
CA ARG A 76 -14.51 -23.08 -17.77
C ARG A 76 -14.41 -22.35 -16.44
N LEU A 77 -15.30 -21.40 -16.17
CA LEU A 77 -15.34 -20.66 -14.90
C LEU A 77 -15.61 -21.58 -13.69
N ARG A 78 -16.45 -22.60 -13.84
CA ARG A 78 -16.69 -23.59 -12.77
C ARG A 78 -15.44 -24.43 -12.49
N SER A 79 -14.76 -24.89 -13.53
CA SER A 79 -13.52 -25.65 -13.39
C SER A 79 -12.41 -24.82 -12.73
N GLU A 80 -12.22 -23.57 -13.14
CA GLU A 80 -11.22 -22.66 -12.54
C GLU A 80 -11.53 -22.37 -11.06
N LYS A 81 -12.81 -22.23 -10.67
CA LYS A 81 -13.21 -22.06 -9.26
C LYS A 81 -12.87 -23.27 -8.38
N CYS A 82 -12.95 -24.48 -8.92
CA CYS A 82 -12.55 -25.69 -8.19
C CYS A 82 -11.02 -25.80 -8.03
N LEU A 83 -10.26 -25.28 -9.01
CA LEU A 83 -8.78 -25.31 -9.00
C LEU A 83 -8.17 -24.21 -8.13
N TYR A 84 -8.78 -23.03 -8.08
CA TYR A 84 -8.26 -21.87 -7.35
C TYR A 84 -9.32 -21.31 -6.37
N PRO A 85 -9.51 -21.97 -5.21
CA PRO A 85 -10.60 -21.68 -4.27
C PRO A 85 -10.37 -20.44 -3.39
N PHE A 86 -9.48 -19.51 -3.80
CA PHE A 86 -9.16 -18.32 -3.00
C PHE A 86 -10.40 -17.45 -2.69
N TRP A 87 -11.43 -17.54 -3.53
CA TRP A 87 -12.72 -16.84 -3.39
C TRP A 87 -13.85 -17.71 -2.80
N THR A 88 -13.51 -18.83 -2.14
CA THR A 88 -14.50 -19.57 -1.34
C THR A 88 -14.82 -18.79 -0.06
N PRO A 89 -16.06 -18.84 0.44
CA PRO A 89 -16.44 -18.11 1.66
C PRO A 89 -15.57 -18.48 2.86
N ALA A 90 -15.11 -19.74 2.94
CA ALA A 90 -14.20 -20.20 3.97
C ALA A 90 -12.81 -19.53 3.88
N ASN A 91 -12.21 -19.48 2.68
CA ASN A 91 -10.91 -18.83 2.51
C ASN A 91 -11.02 -17.30 2.71
N THR A 92 -12.12 -16.69 2.29
CA THR A 92 -12.40 -15.27 2.55
C THR A 92 -12.52 -14.98 4.05
N LEU A 93 -13.27 -15.79 4.80
CA LEU A 93 -13.40 -15.67 6.27
C LEU A 93 -12.05 -15.86 6.96
N PHE A 94 -11.25 -16.83 6.51
CA PHE A 94 -9.90 -17.06 7.04
C PHE A 94 -9.00 -15.85 6.82
N VAL A 95 -8.96 -15.29 5.61
CA VAL A 95 -8.14 -14.09 5.30
C VAL A 95 -8.60 -12.89 6.11
N ILE A 96 -9.91 -12.66 6.23
CA ILE A 96 -10.45 -11.57 7.06
C ILE A 96 -10.05 -11.76 8.53
N GLY A 97 -10.24 -12.96 9.09
CA GLY A 97 -9.85 -13.26 10.47
C GLY A 97 -8.36 -13.06 10.70
N PHE A 98 -7.52 -13.50 9.77
CA PHE A 98 -6.06 -13.32 9.85
C PHE A 98 -5.67 -11.84 9.83
N LEU A 99 -6.26 -11.03 8.94
CA LEU A 99 -6.01 -9.59 8.89
C LEU A 99 -6.47 -8.86 10.17
N MET A 100 -7.61 -9.27 10.74
CA MET A 100 -8.10 -8.73 12.01
C MET A 100 -7.14 -9.02 13.17
N ILE A 101 -6.59 -10.23 13.25
CA ILE A 101 -5.61 -10.61 14.26
C ILE A 101 -4.34 -9.76 14.11
N LEU A 102 -3.80 -9.66 12.89
CA LEU A 102 -2.62 -8.84 12.64
C LEU A 102 -2.84 -7.36 13.01
N SER A 103 -4.01 -6.82 12.68
CA SER A 103 -4.37 -5.44 13.05
C SER A 103 -4.49 -5.27 14.56
N ALA A 104 -5.09 -6.22 15.27
CA ALA A 104 -5.21 -6.16 16.73
C ALA A 104 -3.83 -6.23 17.41
N CYS A 105 -2.97 -7.14 16.97
CA CYS A 105 -1.59 -7.22 17.44
C CYS A 105 -0.79 -5.95 17.14
N GLY A 106 -0.94 -5.38 15.93
CA GLY A 106 -0.30 -4.13 15.57
C GLY A 106 -0.74 -2.96 16.46
N TYR A 107 -2.04 -2.87 16.73
CA TYR A 107 -2.61 -1.84 17.61
C TYR A 107 -2.10 -1.95 19.06
N THR A 108 -2.06 -3.16 19.63
CA THR A 108 -1.57 -3.34 21.01
C THR A 108 -0.10 -2.99 21.14
N ILE A 109 0.74 -3.40 20.17
CA ILE A 109 2.16 -3.04 20.13
C ILE A 109 2.32 -1.52 20.04
N PHE A 110 1.58 -0.86 19.15
CA PHE A 110 1.63 0.59 19.00
C PHE A 110 1.19 1.33 20.26
N SER A 111 0.12 0.88 20.93
CA SER A 111 -0.37 1.49 22.17
C SER A 111 0.65 1.38 23.31
N VAL A 112 1.30 0.21 23.46
CA VAL A 112 2.32 0.02 24.50
C VAL A 112 3.55 0.87 24.19
N ALA A 113 4.01 0.90 22.94
CA ALA A 113 5.14 1.74 22.54
C ALA A 113 4.84 3.23 22.79
N SER A 114 3.60 3.68 22.52
CA SER A 114 3.16 5.05 22.77
C SER A 114 3.14 5.40 24.26
N PHE A 115 2.73 4.46 25.11
CA PHE A 115 2.75 4.65 26.57
C PHE A 115 4.18 4.73 27.12
N SER A 116 5.09 3.87 26.63
CA SER A 116 6.50 3.90 27.01
C SER A 116 7.24 5.16 26.57
N LEU A 117 6.68 5.93 25.62
CA LEU A 117 7.21 7.21 25.16
C LEU A 117 6.66 8.40 25.98
N THR A 118 5.77 8.18 26.94
CA THR A 118 5.38 9.25 27.86
C THR A 118 6.53 9.51 28.83
N PRO A 119 7.01 10.77 28.95
CA PRO A 119 8.02 11.10 29.94
C PRO A 119 7.48 10.80 31.33
N LEU A 120 8.26 10.11 32.15
CA LEU A 120 7.95 9.90 33.57
C LEU A 120 7.66 11.28 34.16
N THR A 121 6.45 11.45 34.72
CA THR A 121 6.10 12.63 35.51
C THR A 121 7.22 12.86 36.51
N THR A 122 7.92 13.99 36.39
CA THR A 122 8.80 14.46 37.45
C THR A 122 7.92 14.62 38.66
N LEU A 123 8.11 13.75 39.65
CA LEU A 123 7.46 13.95 40.94
C LEU A 123 8.04 15.25 41.49
N ASP A 124 7.20 16.26 41.61
CA ASP A 124 7.55 17.51 42.28
C ASP A 124 7.51 17.23 43.79
N TYR A 125 8.60 17.53 44.50
CA TYR A 125 8.68 17.36 45.94
C TYR A 125 8.83 18.74 46.60
N PRO A 126 7.70 19.43 46.88
CA PRO A 126 7.75 20.78 47.43
C PRO A 126 8.31 20.79 48.86
N THR A 127 9.25 21.69 49.12
CA THR A 127 9.83 21.90 50.46
C THR A 127 9.76 23.38 50.85
N SER A 128 9.65 23.67 52.15
CA SER A 128 9.60 25.04 52.65
C SER A 128 11.00 25.57 52.96
N ILE A 129 11.34 26.77 52.49
CA ILE A 129 12.62 27.42 52.72
C ILE A 129 12.64 28.10 54.11
N PRO A 130 13.49 27.68 55.05
CA PRO A 130 13.46 28.22 56.43
C PRO A 130 13.94 29.66 56.58
N TRP A 131 14.73 30.20 55.64
CA TRP A 131 15.37 31.51 55.77
C TRP A 131 14.62 32.66 55.08
N ILE A 132 13.62 32.37 54.23
CA ILE A 132 12.79 33.39 53.57
C ILE A 132 11.47 33.51 54.33
N ASN A 133 11.35 34.58 55.11
CA ASN A 133 10.17 34.85 55.95
C ASN A 133 9.34 36.04 55.44
N ASP A 134 9.73 36.63 54.32
CA ASP A 134 9.01 37.72 53.69
C ASP A 134 8.34 37.25 52.38
N LYS A 135 7.06 37.62 52.23
CA LYS A 135 6.25 37.25 51.07
C LYS A 135 6.80 37.87 49.79
N SER A 136 7.20 39.14 49.83
CA SER A 136 7.67 39.86 48.65
C SER A 136 9.02 39.30 48.17
N GLU A 137 9.88 38.91 49.09
CA GLU A 137 11.15 38.23 48.79
C GLU A 137 10.92 36.85 48.15
N CYS A 138 9.97 36.06 48.67
CA CYS A 138 9.61 34.77 48.09
C CYS A 138 9.08 34.90 46.65
N GLU A 139 8.11 35.78 46.43
CA GLU A 139 7.48 35.98 45.12
C GLU A 139 8.46 36.58 44.09
N HIS A 140 9.42 37.41 44.53
CA HIS A 140 10.48 37.93 43.66
C HIS A 140 11.41 36.84 43.13
N THR A 141 11.48 35.68 43.80
CA THR A 141 12.27 34.52 43.35
C THR A 141 11.46 33.50 42.53
N SER A 142 10.26 33.88 42.05
CA SER A 142 9.35 33.00 41.31
C SER A 142 8.89 31.76 42.10
N ARG A 143 8.86 31.85 43.43
CA ARG A 143 8.41 30.79 44.35
C ARG A 143 7.01 31.05 44.89
N VAL A 144 6.39 30.01 45.46
CA VAL A 144 5.01 30.09 45.96
C VAL A 144 4.99 30.38 47.46
N TRP A 145 4.35 31.48 47.85
CA TRP A 145 4.09 31.76 49.27
C TRP A 145 2.78 31.10 49.72
N ASN A 146 2.87 30.16 50.66
CA ASN A 146 1.71 29.46 51.20
C ASN A 146 1.88 29.15 52.70
N ASP A 147 0.83 29.33 53.50
CA ASP A 147 0.81 29.10 54.95
C ASP A 147 1.92 29.84 55.74
N GLY A 148 2.24 31.07 55.32
CA GLY A 148 3.28 31.88 55.98
C GLY A 148 4.70 31.38 55.75
N LYS A 149 4.92 30.52 54.73
CA LYS A 149 6.22 29.98 54.34
C LYS A 149 6.42 30.09 52.84
N CYS A 150 7.68 30.18 52.42
CA CYS A 150 8.06 30.12 51.01
C CYS A 150 8.29 28.66 50.58
N TRP A 151 7.63 28.21 49.51
CA TRP A 151 7.70 26.85 48.99
C TRP A 151 8.49 26.78 47.68
N ASP A 152 9.38 25.79 47.59
CA ASP A 152 10.21 25.47 46.42
C ASP A 152 9.91 24.04 45.96
N SER A 153 9.56 23.89 44.68
CA SER A 153 9.18 22.61 44.05
C SER A 153 10.31 21.94 43.26
N GLU A 154 11.49 22.55 43.17
CA GLU A 154 12.57 22.10 42.28
C GLU A 154 13.46 20.98 42.87
N HIS A 155 13.07 20.39 44.01
CA HIS A 155 13.89 19.39 44.70
C HIS A 155 13.53 17.95 44.32
N SER A 156 14.57 17.15 44.05
CA SER A 156 14.45 15.70 43.92
C SER A 156 14.82 15.04 45.26
N PRO A 157 14.14 13.97 45.72
CA PRO A 157 14.46 13.29 46.98
C PRO A 157 15.79 12.53 46.90
N ASN A 158 16.43 12.51 45.73
CA ASN A 158 17.68 11.81 45.48
C ASN A 158 18.93 12.70 45.62
N PHE A 159 18.79 14.02 45.82
CA PHE A 159 19.89 14.93 46.15
C PHE A 159 19.39 16.20 46.83
#